data_AF-X1C9Z0-F1
#
_entry.id   AF-X1C9Z0-F1
#
_cell.length_a   1.000
_cell.length_b   1.000
_cell.length_c   1.000
_cell.angle_alpha   90.00
_cell.angle_beta   90.00
_cell.angle_gamma   90.00
#
_symmetry.space_group_name_H-M   'P 1'
#
loop_
_entity.id
_entity.type
_entity.pdbx_description
1 polymer ?
#
loop_
_entity_poly.entity_id
_entity_poly.type
_entity_poly.pdbx_seq_one_letter_code
_entity_poly.pdbx_strand_id
1 'polypeptide(L)'
;MKKFGERAEEAGKKFDRKMKKVGDKVDSYFKDTRGGRITSYSFAIMWSVIFFVLFNFYQSYIAYYHYDGIWHRYPLLTESFSQWLPIVSVALVTSMIGNILLIIYDGYFFRRIIRIILNLFGISAVISLLIIF
;
A
#
# COMPACT_ATOMS: atom_id res chain seq x y z
N MET A 1 42.33 11.94 1.63
CA MET A 1 41.02 11.88 0.95
C MET A 1 40.80 10.61 0.11
N LYS A 2 41.79 10.05 -0.61
CA LYS A 2 41.64 8.80 -1.41
C LYS A 2 41.01 7.60 -0.68
N LYS A 3 41.40 7.34 0.58
CA LYS A 3 40.88 6.24 1.42
C LYS A 3 39.37 6.29 1.72
N PHE A 4 38.74 7.46 1.63
CA PHE A 4 37.31 7.61 1.92
C PHE A 4 36.45 7.23 0.70
N GLY A 5 36.93 7.55 -0.50
CA GLY A 5 36.27 7.20 -1.77
C GLY A 5 36.25 5.70 -2.03
N GLU A 6 37.37 4.99 -1.81
CA GLU A 6 37.44 3.53 -1.96
C GLU A 6 36.49 2.80 -1.00
N ARG A 7 36.39 3.26 0.25
CA ARG A 7 35.45 2.69 1.23
C ARG A 7 33.99 2.93 0.86
N ALA A 8 33.66 4.10 0.31
CA ALA A 8 32.31 4.41 -0.16
C ALA A 8 31.93 3.55 -1.39
N GLU A 9 32.87 3.32 -2.30
CA GLU A 9 32.66 2.48 -3.48
C GLU A 9 32.50 0.99 -3.11
N GLU A 10 33.31 0.49 -2.17
CA GLU A 10 33.16 -0.87 -1.65
C GLU A 10 31.83 -1.05 -0.89
N ALA A 11 31.43 -0.06 -0.08
CA ALA A 11 30.15 -0.06 0.61
C ALA A 11 28.99 -0.06 -0.39
N GLY A 12 29.07 0.74 -1.45
CA GLY A 12 28.10 0.78 -2.55
C GLY A 12 27.99 -0.58 -3.26
N LYS A 13 29.11 -1.17 -3.68
CA LYS A 13 29.16 -2.51 -4.32
C LYS A 13 28.68 -3.63 -3.41
N LYS A 14 28.88 -3.52 -2.10
CA LYS A 14 28.39 -4.49 -1.11
C LYS A 14 26.88 -4.33 -0.90
N PHE A 15 26.40 -3.10 -0.85
CA PHE A 15 24.98 -2.79 -0.75
C PHE A 15 24.23 -3.25 -2.00
N ASP A 16 24.74 -2.95 -3.19
CA ASP A 16 24.18 -3.39 -4.47
C ASP A 16 24.09 -4.92 -4.58
N ARG A 17 25.18 -5.65 -4.24
CA ARG A 17 25.13 -7.12 -4.17
C ARG A 17 24.12 -7.65 -3.16
N LYS A 18 23.94 -6.96 -2.03
CA LYS A 18 22.95 -7.34 -1.01
C LYS A 18 21.53 -7.10 -1.53
N MET A 19 21.29 -5.96 -2.16
CA MET A 19 20.01 -5.62 -2.80
C MET A 19 19.68 -6.59 -3.92
N LYS A 20 20.64 -6.94 -4.77
CA LYS A 20 20.49 -7.90 -5.84
C LYS A 20 20.13 -9.29 -5.32
N LYS A 21 20.84 -9.78 -4.29
CA LYS A 21 20.49 -11.05 -3.61
C LYS A 21 19.11 -11.02 -2.96
N VAL A 22 18.70 -9.90 -2.39
CA VAL A 22 17.34 -9.75 -1.84
C VAL A 22 16.31 -9.78 -2.96
N GLY A 23 16.54 -9.05 -4.05
CA GLY A 23 15.70 -9.05 -5.25
C GLY A 23 15.56 -10.45 -5.85
N ASP A 24 16.66 -11.17 -6.06
CA ASP A 24 16.67 -12.51 -6.62
C ASP A 24 15.94 -13.52 -5.71
N LYS A 25 16.10 -13.40 -4.39
CA LYS A 25 15.38 -14.24 -3.42
C LYS A 25 13.89 -13.94 -3.40
N VAL A 26 13.52 -12.67 -3.51
CA VAL A 26 12.12 -12.24 -3.63
C VAL A 26 11.52 -12.75 -4.94
N ASP A 27 12.22 -12.61 -6.07
CA ASP A 27 11.79 -13.10 -7.38
C ASP A 27 11.63 -14.63 -7.41
N SER A 28 12.56 -15.38 -6.78
CA SER A 28 12.43 -16.84 -6.68
C SER A 28 11.24 -17.26 -5.81
N TYR A 29 10.97 -16.54 -4.71
CA TYR A 29 9.78 -16.76 -3.88
C TYR A 29 8.48 -16.47 -4.63
N PHE A 30 8.48 -15.52 -5.56
CA PHE A 30 7.34 -15.23 -6.42
C PHE A 30 7.19 -16.22 -7.58
N LYS A 31 8.29 -16.80 -8.06
CA LYS A 31 8.28 -17.86 -9.09
C LYS A 31 7.79 -19.21 -8.57
N ASP A 32 7.91 -19.49 -7.28
CA ASP A 32 7.45 -20.76 -6.72
C ASP A 32 5.94 -20.72 -6.43
N THR A 33 5.20 -21.49 -7.24
CA THR A 33 3.91 -21.09 -7.80
C THR A 33 2.75 -20.93 -6.83
N ARG A 34 2.84 -21.39 -5.58
CA ARG A 34 1.76 -21.31 -4.57
C ARG A 34 2.10 -20.40 -3.39
N GLY A 35 3.33 -20.44 -2.91
CA GLY A 35 3.80 -19.64 -1.77
C GLY A 35 3.86 -18.15 -2.08
N GLY A 36 4.43 -17.77 -3.23
CA GLY A 36 4.50 -16.37 -3.64
C GLY A 36 3.12 -15.71 -3.79
N ARG A 37 2.11 -16.49 -4.21
CA ARG A 37 0.72 -16.01 -4.33
C ARG A 37 0.12 -15.68 -2.97
N ILE A 38 0.22 -16.60 -2.02
CA ILE A 38 -0.32 -16.41 -0.67
C ILE A 38 0.35 -15.20 0.01
N THR A 39 1.66 -15.03 -0.17
CA THR A 39 2.38 -13.85 0.34
C THR A 39 1.84 -12.55 -0.28
N SER A 40 1.64 -12.50 -1.60
CA SER A 40 1.08 -11.30 -2.25
C SER A 40 -0.34 -10.96 -1.76
N TYR A 41 -1.21 -11.96 -1.57
CA TYR A 41 -2.56 -11.75 -1.04
C TYR A 41 -2.52 -11.28 0.42
N SER A 42 -1.65 -11.87 1.23
CA SER A 42 -1.46 -11.48 2.63
C SER A 42 -0.95 -10.04 2.73
N PHE A 43 -0.03 -9.65 1.85
CA PHE A 43 0.49 -8.28 1.79
C PHE A 43 -0.62 -7.29 1.39
N ALA A 44 -1.45 -7.65 0.41
CA ALA A 44 -2.59 -6.83 0.00
C ALA A 44 -3.64 -6.65 1.13
N ILE A 45 -3.92 -7.71 1.88
CA ILE A 45 -4.80 -7.65 3.07
C ILE A 45 -4.19 -6.74 4.12
N MET A 46 -2.91 -6.95 4.46
CA MET A 46 -2.19 -6.13 5.43
C MET A 46 -2.25 -4.64 5.07
N TRP A 47 -1.97 -4.30 3.80
CA TRP A 47 -2.05 -2.92 3.32
C TRP A 47 -3.47 -2.37 3.35
N SER A 48 -4.46 -3.18 3.01
CA SER A 48 -5.87 -2.79 3.08
C SER A 48 -6.30 -2.49 4.51
N VAL A 49 -5.86 -3.30 5.50
CA VAL A 49 -6.12 -3.07 6.92
C VAL A 49 -5.46 -1.79 7.41
N ILE A 50 -4.17 -1.58 7.07
CA ILE A 50 -3.43 -0.38 7.46
C ILE A 50 -4.15 0.87 6.94
N PHE A 51 -4.53 0.90 5.66
CA PHE A 51 -5.23 2.04 5.10
C PHE A 51 -6.63 2.21 5.66
N PHE A 52 -7.35 1.12 5.91
CA PHE A 52 -8.69 1.19 6.50
C PHE A 52 -8.63 1.84 7.87
N VAL A 53 -7.67 1.43 8.70
CA VAL A 53 -7.44 2.00 10.03
C VAL A 53 -7.00 3.47 9.92
N LEU A 54 -6.05 3.77 9.04
CA LEU A 54 -5.52 5.12 8.86
C LEU A 54 -6.63 6.10 8.44
N PHE A 55 -7.46 5.74 7.46
CA PHE A 55 -8.53 6.62 7.00
C PHE A 55 -9.70 6.73 7.99
N ASN A 56 -10.14 5.62 8.60
CA ASN A 56 -11.30 5.67 9.51
C ASN A 56 -10.96 6.29 10.87
N PHE A 57 -9.81 5.95 11.45
CA PHE A 57 -9.45 6.34 12.82
C PHE A 57 -8.50 7.52 12.88
N TYR A 58 -7.61 7.67 11.89
CA TYR A 58 -6.58 8.70 11.91
C TYR A 58 -6.83 9.87 10.96
N GLN A 59 -8.02 9.98 10.36
CA GLN A 59 -8.38 11.13 9.51
C GLN A 59 -8.11 12.47 10.20
N SER A 60 -8.49 12.65 11.47
CA SER A 60 -8.32 13.92 12.18
C SER A 60 -6.85 14.30 12.44
N TYR A 61 -5.91 13.36 12.33
CA TYR A 61 -4.49 13.62 12.50
C TYR A 61 -3.83 14.17 11.24
N ILE A 62 -4.46 14.02 10.08
CA ILE A 62 -4.01 14.59 8.81
C ILE A 62 -4.51 16.04 8.75
N ALA A 63 -3.77 16.92 9.43
CA ALA A 63 -4.10 18.32 9.58
C ALA A 63 -2.86 19.20 9.41
N TYR A 64 -3.08 20.41 8.89
CA TYR A 64 -2.10 21.48 8.92
C TYR A 64 -2.14 22.12 10.30
N TYR A 65 -0.99 22.11 10.97
CA TYR A 65 -0.82 22.72 12.28
C TYR A 65 -0.12 24.06 12.10
N HIS A 66 -0.78 25.14 12.51
CA HIS A 66 -0.25 26.49 12.44
C HIS A 66 -0.21 27.10 13.85
N TYR A 67 0.84 27.85 14.15
CA TYR A 67 1.04 28.46 15.47
C TYR A 67 1.26 29.96 15.33
N ASP A 68 0.23 30.74 15.71
CA ASP A 68 0.25 32.22 15.76
C ASP A 68 0.05 32.73 17.21
N GLY A 69 0.59 32.00 18.19
CA GLY A 69 0.40 32.28 19.63
C GLY A 69 -0.69 31.42 20.29
N ILE A 70 -1.59 30.84 19.49
CA ILE A 70 -2.51 29.75 19.86
C ILE A 70 -2.32 28.63 18.84
N TRP A 71 -2.40 27.37 19.27
CA TRP A 71 -2.36 26.22 18.36
C TRP A 71 -3.64 26.17 17.52
N HIS A 72 -3.50 26.42 16.22
CA HIS A 72 -4.57 26.26 15.25
C HIS A 72 -4.38 24.96 14.47
N ARG A 73 -5.42 24.12 14.47
CA ARG A 73 -5.45 22.86 13.72
C ARG A 73 -6.47 22.99 12.60
N TYR A 74 -5.98 22.98 11.36
CA TYR A 74 -6.79 22.97 10.16
C TYR A 74 -6.77 21.56 9.55
N PRO A 75 -7.85 20.77 9.67
CA PRO A 75 -7.93 19.47 9.02
C PRO A 75 -7.69 19.63 7.52
N LEU A 76 -6.75 18.87 6.95
CA LEU A 76 -6.54 18.83 5.49
C LEU A 76 -7.69 18.07 4.81
N LEU A 77 -8.38 17.25 5.59
CA LEU A 77 -9.54 16.47 5.17
C LEU A 77 -10.80 17.31 5.41
N THR A 78 -11.26 17.97 4.34
CA THR A 78 -12.47 18.80 4.30
C THR A 78 -13.75 17.95 4.37
N GLU A 79 -14.93 18.58 4.49
CA GLU A 79 -16.22 17.87 4.44
C GLU A 79 -16.36 16.94 3.22
N SER A 80 -15.80 17.33 2.06
CA SER A 80 -15.76 16.52 0.85
C SER A 80 -15.04 15.18 1.06
N PHE A 81 -14.03 15.14 1.92
CA PHE A 81 -13.32 13.90 2.28
C PHE A 81 -14.19 12.98 3.15
N SER A 82 -15.10 13.51 3.96
CA SER A 82 -16.05 12.70 4.72
C SER A 82 -17.01 11.92 3.81
N GLN A 83 -17.31 12.45 2.61
CA GLN A 83 -18.13 11.78 1.60
C GLN A 83 -17.35 10.69 0.84
N TRP A 84 -16.02 10.85 0.73
CA TRP A 84 -15.12 9.89 0.12
C TRP A 84 -14.80 8.69 1.01
N LEU A 85 -14.72 8.93 2.31
CA LEU A 85 -14.30 7.95 3.31
C LEU A 85 -15.10 6.64 3.28
N PRO A 86 -16.45 6.66 3.16
CA PRO A 86 -17.25 5.45 3.00
C PRO A 86 -16.91 4.66 1.73
N ILE A 87 -16.68 5.35 0.61
CA ILE A 87 -16.39 4.73 -0.69
C ILE A 87 -15.06 3.95 -0.61
N VAL A 88 -14.03 4.58 -0.06
CA VAL A 88 -12.72 3.93 0.15
C VAL A 88 -12.81 2.80 1.16
N SER A 89 -13.58 2.99 2.23
CA SER A 89 -13.77 1.96 3.25
C SER A 89 -14.40 0.69 2.66
N VAL A 90 -15.44 0.83 1.83
CA VAL A 90 -16.06 -0.29 1.11
C VAL A 90 -15.08 -0.93 0.13
N ALA A 91 -14.30 -0.13 -0.60
CA ALA A 91 -13.26 -0.62 -1.50
C ALA A 91 -12.21 -1.47 -0.77
N LEU A 92 -11.74 -1.00 0.38
CA LEU A 92 -10.73 -1.68 1.21
C LEU A 92 -11.29 -2.96 1.83
N VAL A 93 -12.51 -2.94 2.34
CA VAL A 93 -13.17 -4.16 2.87
C VAL A 93 -13.38 -5.19 1.77
N THR A 94 -13.87 -4.75 0.60
CA THR A 94 -14.00 -5.62 -0.58
C THR A 94 -12.65 -6.18 -0.99
N SER A 95 -11.59 -5.38 -0.88
CA SER A 95 -10.22 -5.83 -1.14
C SER A 95 -9.76 -6.92 -0.20
N MET A 96 -10.00 -6.76 1.11
CA MET A 96 -9.68 -7.78 2.09
C MET A 96 -10.42 -9.09 1.80
N ILE A 97 -11.74 -9.04 1.59
CA ILE A 97 -12.56 -10.22 1.30
C ILE A 97 -12.09 -10.90 0.01
N GLY A 98 -11.85 -10.14 -1.06
CA GLY A 98 -11.38 -10.69 -2.33
C GLY A 98 -10.04 -11.41 -2.19
N ASN A 99 -9.08 -10.83 -1.48
CA ASN A 99 -7.79 -11.47 -1.26
C ASN A 99 -7.88 -12.70 -0.33
N ILE A 100 -8.76 -12.69 0.68
CA ILE A 100 -9.03 -13.87 1.53
C ILE A 100 -9.63 -15.01 0.68
N LEU A 101 -10.60 -14.70 -0.19
CA LEU A 101 -11.20 -15.68 -1.09
C LEU A 101 -10.16 -16.28 -2.05
N LEU A 102 -9.18 -15.50 -2.50
CA LEU A 102 -8.08 -16.01 -3.34
C LEU A 102 -7.10 -16.91 -2.60
N ILE A 103 -6.97 -16.76 -1.27
CA ILE A 103 -6.17 -17.67 -0.43
C ILE A 103 -6.91 -19.00 -0.28
N ILE A 104 -8.24 -18.97 -0.10
CA ILE A 104 -9.07 -20.16 0.09
C ILE A 104 -9.31 -20.91 -1.23
N TYR A 105 -9.60 -20.18 -2.31
CA TYR A 105 -10.06 -20.73 -3.58
C TYR A 105 -9.03 -20.53 -4.70
N ASP A 106 -8.35 -21.60 -5.10
CA ASP A 106 -7.27 -21.56 -6.10
C ASP A 106 -7.77 -21.73 -7.55
N GLY A 107 -8.92 -21.12 -7.87
CA GLY A 107 -9.52 -21.17 -9.20
C GLY A 107 -8.95 -20.10 -10.14
N TYR A 108 -8.42 -20.49 -11.31
CA TYR A 108 -7.84 -19.55 -12.29
C TYR A 108 -8.83 -18.47 -12.75
N PHE A 109 -10.10 -18.84 -12.97
CA PHE A 109 -11.17 -17.93 -13.35
C PHE A 109 -11.50 -16.92 -12.25
N PHE A 110 -11.68 -17.39 -11.01
CA PHE A 110 -11.90 -16.55 -9.83
C PHE A 110 -10.77 -15.55 -9.61
N ARG A 111 -9.52 -15.99 -9.83
CA ARG A 111 -8.34 -15.12 -9.74
C ARG A 111 -8.40 -13.96 -10.71
N ARG A 112 -8.80 -14.20 -11.95
CA ARG A 112 -8.87 -13.15 -12.96
C ARG A 112 -9.96 -12.14 -12.63
N ILE A 113 -11.14 -12.61 -12.19
CA ILE A 113 -12.25 -11.74 -11.80
C ILE A 113 -11.87 -10.87 -10.60
N ILE A 114 -11.35 -11.47 -9.53
CA ILE A 114 -11.02 -10.72 -8.32
C ILE A 114 -9.94 -9.67 -8.62
N ARG A 115 -8.91 -9.98 -9.41
CA ARG A 115 -7.90 -8.98 -9.80
C ARG A 115 -8.49 -7.80 -10.57
N ILE A 116 -9.42 -8.05 -11.48
CA ILE A 116 -10.10 -6.98 -12.22
C ILE A 116 -10.89 -6.09 -11.26
N ILE A 117 -11.67 -6.70 -10.36
CA ILE A 117 -12.47 -5.97 -9.36
C ILE A 117 -11.55 -5.13 -8.47
N LEU A 118 -10.48 -5.71 -7.93
CA LEU A 118 -9.52 -5.01 -7.07
C LEU A 118 -8.84 -3.84 -7.78
N ASN A 119 -8.43 -4.02 -9.05
CA ASN A 119 -7.83 -2.95 -9.83
C ASN A 119 -8.84 -1.82 -10.10
N LEU A 120 -10.10 -2.14 -10.38
CA LEU A 120 -11.16 -1.16 -10.56
C LEU A 120 -11.39 -0.33 -9.29
N PHE A 121 -11.45 -0.98 -8.12
CA PHE A 121 -11.56 -0.30 -6.84
C PHE A 121 -10.32 0.54 -6.52
N GLY A 122 -9.12 0.04 -6.80
CA GLY A 122 -7.88 0.79 -6.63
C GLY A 122 -7.83 2.04 -7.51
N ILE A 123 -8.16 1.91 -8.79
CA ILE A 123 -8.25 3.03 -9.73
C ILE A 123 -9.31 4.03 -9.28
N SER A 124 -10.49 3.55 -8.87
CA SER A 124 -11.58 4.40 -8.37
C SER A 124 -11.17 5.20 -7.12
N ALA A 125 -10.46 4.58 -6.18
CA ALA A 125 -9.94 5.26 -5.00
C ALA A 125 -8.95 6.38 -5.37
N VAL A 126 -8.04 6.12 -6.32
CA VAL A 126 -7.06 7.12 -6.80
C VAL A 126 -7.74 8.25 -7.55
N ILE A 127 -8.65 7.94 -8.48
CA ILE A 127 -9.41 8.95 -9.23
C ILE A 127 -10.20 9.84 -8.28
N SER A 128 -10.87 9.24 -7.30
CA SER A 128 -11.68 10.03 -6.38
C SER A 128 -10.84 10.92 -5.46
N LEU A 129 -9.59 10.55 -5.18
CA LEU A 129 -8.65 11.43 -4.47
C LEU A 129 -8.22 12.61 -5.36
N LEU A 130 -7.94 12.36 -6.65
CA LEU A 130 -7.61 13.40 -7.64
C LEU A 130 -8.76 14.36 -7.98
N ILE A 131 -10.01 13.98 -7.70
CA ILE A 131 -11.16 14.87 -7.89
C ILE A 131 -11.32 15.83 -6.70
N ILE A 132 -10.89 15.41 -5.51
CA ILE A 132 -11.05 16.18 -4.26
C ILE A 132 -9.91 17.18 -4.06
N PHE A 133 -8.72 16.88 -4.58
CA PHE A 133 -7.52 17.73 -4.56
C PHE A 133 -7.29 18.42 -5.90
#